data_AF-A0A2E0I892-F1
#
_entry.id   AF-A0A2E0I892-F1
#
_cell.length_a   1.000
_cell.length_b   1.000
_cell.length_c   1.000
_cell.angle_alpha   90.00
_cell.angle_beta   90.00
_cell.angle_gamma   90.00
#
_symmetry.space_group_name_H-M   'P 1'
#
loop_
_entity.id
_entity.type
_entity.pdbx_description
1 polymer ?
#
loop_
_entity_poly.entity_id
_entity_poly.type
_entity_poly.pdbx_seq_one_letter_code
_entity_poly.pdbx_strand_id
1 'polypeptide(L)'
;MVEPEEVPQLYSDELVNARMALFSRRYAPWVLVILGWSLYFSFGNSLGIWSLIFFVSLIIITLIAPVIHFFGSARFKANLLKLTP
;
A
#
# COMPACT_ATOMS: atom_id res chain seq x y z
N MET A 1 -11.51 -23.57 18.64
CA MET A 1 -10.52 -22.62 18.11
C MET A 1 -9.18 -23.29 18.34
N VAL A 2 -8.34 -23.40 17.31
CA VAL A 2 -7.02 -24.02 17.46
C VAL A 2 -6.09 -22.93 17.99
N GLU A 3 -5.37 -23.20 19.08
CA GLU A 3 -4.42 -22.25 19.65
C GLU A 3 -3.20 -22.10 18.73
N PRO A 4 -2.57 -20.92 18.63
CA PRO A 4 -1.39 -20.70 17.77
C PRO A 4 -0.24 -21.70 18.07
N GLU A 5 -0.19 -22.17 19.31
CA GLU A 5 0.75 -23.17 19.83
C GLU A 5 0.51 -24.57 19.26
N GLU A 6 -0.72 -24.89 18.84
CA GLU A 6 -1.11 -26.18 18.26
C GLU A 6 -0.84 -26.23 16.74
N VAL A 7 -0.60 -25.09 16.10
CA VAL A 7 -0.26 -24.95 14.67
C VAL A 7 0.79 -23.86 14.44
N PRO A 8 2.02 -24.02 14.98
CA PRO A 8 3.08 -23.01 14.87
C PRO A 8 3.47 -22.73 13.41
N GLN A 9 3.25 -23.68 12.51
CA GLN A 9 3.46 -23.53 11.06
C GLN A 9 2.48 -22.55 10.38
N LEU A 10 1.29 -22.33 10.93
CA LEU A 10 0.27 -21.40 10.39
C LEU A 10 0.46 -19.96 10.89
N TYR A 11 1.31 -19.76 11.89
CA TYR A 11 1.59 -18.48 12.54
C TYR A 11 3.09 -18.19 12.65
N SER A 12 3.92 -18.87 11.87
CA SER A 12 5.36 -18.61 11.85
C SER A 12 5.65 -17.15 11.47
N ASP A 13 6.70 -16.58 12.06
CA ASP A 13 7.12 -15.21 11.78
C ASP A 13 7.35 -14.97 10.29
N GLU A 14 7.82 -15.99 9.56
CA GLU A 14 7.98 -15.94 8.11
C GLU A 14 6.65 -15.73 7.38
N LEU A 15 5.60 -16.47 7.76
CA LEU A 15 4.29 -16.36 7.14
C LEU A 15 3.60 -15.03 7.49
N VAL A 16 3.75 -14.59 8.73
CA VAL A 16 3.28 -13.27 9.18
C VAL A 16 3.96 -12.16 8.37
N ASN A 17 5.30 -12.21 8.26
CA ASN A 17 6.07 -11.23 7.48
C ASN A 17 5.70 -11.27 5.98
N ALA A 18 5.48 -12.45 5.40
CA ALA A 18 5.07 -12.60 4.01
C ALA A 18 3.70 -11.98 3.73
N ARG A 19 2.72 -12.20 4.63
CA ARG A 19 1.40 -11.56 4.55
C ARG A 19 1.54 -10.05 4.70
N MET A 20 2.26 -9.58 5.71
CA MET A 20 2.49 -8.15 5.94
C MET A 20 3.12 -7.50 4.71
N ALA A 21 4.19 -8.06 4.15
CA ALA A 21 4.83 -7.55 2.95
C ALA A 21 3.88 -7.49 1.74
N LEU A 22 3.01 -8.50 1.57
CA LEU A 22 2.00 -8.52 0.52
C LEU A 22 1.00 -7.36 0.68
N PHE A 23 0.52 -7.11 1.90
CA PHE A 23 -0.37 -5.99 2.21
C PHE A 23 0.33 -4.64 2.09
N SER A 24 1.53 -4.48 2.65
CA SER A 24 2.32 -3.26 2.54
C SER A 24 2.51 -2.85 1.09
N ARG A 25 2.89 -3.77 0.20
CA ARG A 25 3.07 -3.47 -1.23
C ARG A 25 1.77 -3.11 -1.93
N ARG A 26 0.64 -3.67 -1.50
CA ARG A 26 -0.70 -3.38 -2.05
C ARG A 26 -1.18 -1.98 -1.69
N TYR A 27 -0.90 -1.53 -0.47
CA TYR A 27 -1.39 -0.26 0.07
C TYR A 27 -0.35 0.86 0.04
N ALA A 28 0.93 0.59 -0.26
CA ALA A 28 1.98 1.60 -0.38
C ALA A 28 1.61 2.77 -1.31
N PRO A 29 0.99 2.57 -2.49
CA PRO A 29 0.56 3.70 -3.32
C PRO A 29 -0.47 4.60 -2.63
N TRP A 30 -1.40 4.03 -1.85
CA TRP A 30 -2.39 4.79 -1.09
C TRP A 30 -1.75 5.57 0.06
N VAL A 31 -0.79 4.97 0.77
CA VAL A 31 0.01 5.67 1.78
C VAL A 31 0.76 6.84 1.17
N LEU A 32 1.37 6.64 0.00
CA LEU A 32 2.06 7.72 -0.73
C LEU A 32 1.11 8.86 -1.11
N VAL A 33 -0.11 8.55 -1.57
CA VAL A 33 -1.13 9.56 -1.87
C VAL A 33 -1.49 10.35 -0.61
N ILE A 34 -1.80 9.66 0.49
CA ILE A 34 -2.19 10.31 1.77
C ILE A 34 -1.07 11.21 2.29
N LEU A 35 0.16 10.69 2.35
CA LEU A 35 1.32 11.44 2.82
C LEU A 35 1.64 12.62 1.89
N GLY A 36 1.55 12.42 0.57
CA GLY A 36 1.80 13.45 -0.42
C GLY A 36 0.83 14.62 -0.29
N TRP A 37 -0.47 14.35 -0.16
CA TRP A 37 -1.47 15.39 0.10
C TRP A 37 -1.27 16.07 1.46
N SER A 38 -0.98 15.29 2.50
CA SER A 38 -0.69 15.85 3.84
C SER A 38 0.49 16.82 3.81
N LEU A 39 1.56 16.45 3.09
CA LEU A 39 2.74 17.30 2.89
C LEU A 39 2.40 18.56 2.08
N TYR A 40 1.60 18.42 1.02
CA TYR A 40 1.16 19.55 0.21
C TYR A 40 0.39 20.59 1.02
N PHE A 41 -0.57 20.16 1.83
CA PHE A 41 -1.36 21.06 2.68
C PHE A 41 -0.54 21.67 3.81
N SER A 42 0.49 20.97 4.29
CA SER A 42 1.36 21.48 5.35
C SER A 42 2.31 22.59 4.87
N PHE A 43 3.02 22.35 3.75
CA PHE A 43 4.10 23.26 3.29
C PHE A 43 4.15 23.46 1.77
N GLY A 44 3.37 22.71 0.99
CA GLY A 44 3.47 22.71 -0.46
C GLY A 44 3.14 24.06 -1.11
N ASN A 45 2.29 24.86 -0.48
CA ASN A 45 1.80 26.11 -1.05
C ASN A 45 2.83 27.27 -1.09
N SER A 46 3.95 27.17 -0.36
CA SER A 46 4.91 28.28 -0.22
C SER A 46 6.06 28.28 -1.23
N LEU A 47 6.09 27.34 -2.19
CA LEU A 47 7.24 27.10 -3.07
C LEU A 47 7.11 27.69 -4.50
N GLY A 48 6.13 28.56 -4.75
CA GLY A 48 5.92 29.16 -6.08
C GLY A 48 5.60 28.12 -7.16
N ILE A 49 6.31 28.12 -8.29
CA ILE A 49 6.08 27.19 -9.41
C ILE A 49 6.27 25.71 -9.02
N TRP A 50 7.13 25.43 -8.04
CA TRP A 50 7.34 24.08 -7.53
C TRP A 50 6.10 23.52 -6.85
N SER A 51 5.27 24.37 -6.22
CA SER A 51 3.96 23.99 -5.67
C SER A 51 3.05 23.44 -6.77
N LEU A 52 3.01 24.12 -7.93
CA LEU A 52 2.19 23.70 -9.06
C LEU A 52 2.65 22.36 -9.65
N ILE A 53 3.96 22.20 -9.88
CA ILE A 53 4.54 20.96 -10.41
C ILE A 53 4.26 19.80 -9.45
N PHE A 54 4.44 20.02 -8.15
CA PHE A 54 4.18 19.01 -7.14
C PHE A 54 2.68 18.68 -7.04
N PHE A 55 1.81 19.67 -7.11
CA PHE A 55 0.35 19.49 -7.14
C PHE A 55 -0.11 18.65 -8.34
N VAL A 56 0.35 18.98 -9.55
CA VAL A 56 0.03 18.21 -10.76
C VAL A 56 0.53 16.77 -10.64
N SER A 57 1.74 16.60 -10.11
CA SER A 57 2.31 15.26 -9.85
C SER A 57 1.46 14.47 -8.85
N LEU A 58 0.97 15.10 -7.78
CA LEU A 58 0.07 14.47 -6.81
C LEU A 58 -1.26 14.06 -7.44
N ILE A 59 -1.83 14.88 -8.33
CA ILE A 59 -3.03 14.51 -9.09
C ILE A 59 -2.76 13.25 -9.92
N ILE A 60 -1.66 13.22 -10.67
CA ILE A 60 -1.29 12.07 -11.50
C ILE A 60 -1.14 10.80 -10.64
N ILE A 61 -0.40 10.87 -9.53
CA ILE A 61 -0.22 9.74 -8.62
C ILE A 61 -1.57 9.28 -8.03
N THR A 62 -2.44 10.23 -7.67
CA THR A 62 -3.78 9.95 -7.14
C THR A 62 -4.65 9.22 -8.16
N LEU A 63 -4.53 9.53 -9.45
CA LEU A 63 -5.25 8.84 -10.53
C LEU A 63 -4.64 7.47 -10.86
N ILE A 64 -3.32 7.33 -10.78
CA ILE A 64 -2.62 6.06 -11.05
C ILE A 64 -2.87 5.03 -9.92
N ALA A 65 -2.95 5.48 -8.66
CA ALA A 65 -3.14 4.60 -7.51
C ALA A 65 -4.34 3.63 -7.65
N PRO A 66 -5.58 4.08 -7.98
CA PRO A 66 -6.70 3.18 -8.19
C PRO A 66 -6.49 2.26 -9.40
N VAL A 67 -5.86 2.72 -10.48
CA VAL A 67 -5.55 1.88 -11.65
C VAL A 67 -4.69 0.70 -11.22
N ILE A 68 -3.54 0.95 -10.57
CA ILE A 68 -2.66 -0.12 -10.10
C ILE A 68 -3.38 -1.02 -9.10
N HIS A 69 -4.21 -0.45 -8.24
CA HIS A 69 -5.02 -1.22 -7.30
C HIS A 69 -5.96 -2.18 -8.03
N PHE A 70 -6.80 -1.72 -8.96
CA PHE A 70 -7.75 -2.60 -9.65
C PHE A 70 -7.04 -3.70 -10.45
N PHE A 71 -6.06 -3.35 -11.30
CA PHE A 71 -5.36 -4.31 -12.15
C PHE A 71 -4.52 -5.33 -11.34
N GLY A 72 -4.00 -4.95 -10.17
CA GLY A 72 -3.24 -5.86 -9.30
C GLY A 72 -4.10 -6.85 -8.49
N SER A 73 -5.43 -6.73 -8.53
CA SER A 73 -6.32 -7.44 -7.59
C SER A 73 -6.30 -8.96 -7.77
N ALA A 74 -6.28 -9.45 -9.00
CA ALA A 74 -6.22 -10.89 -9.29
C ALA A 74 -4.91 -11.52 -8.77
N ARG A 75 -3.77 -10.87 -9.06
CA ARG A 75 -2.46 -11.30 -8.56
C ARG A 75 -2.38 -11.27 -7.04
N PHE A 76 -2.93 -10.23 -6.40
CA PHE A 76 -2.98 -10.11 -4.95
C PHE A 76 -3.76 -11.27 -4.32
N LYS A 77 -4.98 -11.56 -4.81
CA LYS A 77 -5.79 -12.68 -4.33
C LYS A 77 -5.07 -14.02 -4.50
N ALA A 78 -4.46 -14.26 -5.65
CA ALA A 78 -3.71 -15.49 -5.90
C ALA A 78 -2.52 -15.65 -4.92
N ASN A 79 -1.78 -14.58 -4.64
CA ASN A 79 -0.69 -14.63 -3.65
C ASN A 79 -1.21 -14.79 -2.22
N LEU A 80 -2.35 -14.18 -1.87
CA LEU A 80 -2.95 -14.32 -0.55
C LEU A 80 -3.43 -15.75 -0.28
N LEU A 81 -4.03 -16.41 -1.27
CA LEU A 81 -4.43 -17.81 -1.19
C LEU A 81 -3.24 -18.74 -0.93
N LYS A 82 -2.09 -18.48 -1.56
CA LYS A 82 -0.85 -19.25 -1.29
C LYS A 82 -0.34 -19.08 0.15
N LEU A 83 -0.64 -17.95 0.78
CA LEU A 83 -0.21 -17.62 2.14
C LEU A 83 -1.28 -17.96 3.19
N THR A 84 -2.46 -18.44 2.78
CA THR A 84 -3.58 -18.78 3.67
C THR A 84 -4.08 -20.17 3.28
N PRO A 85 -3.33 -21.22 3.65
CA PRO A 85 -3.70 -22.60 3.36
C PRO A 85 -4.96 -23.03 4.12
#